data_AF-A0A7X0HXJ6-F1
#
_entry.id   AF-A0A7X0HXJ6-F1
#
_cell.length_a   1.000
_cell.length_b   1.000
_cell.length_c   1.000
_cell.angle_alpha   90.00
_cell.angle_beta   90.00
_cell.angle_gamma   90.00
#
_symmetry.space_group_name_H-M   'P 1'
#
loop_
_entity.id
_entity.type
_entity.pdbx_description
1 polymer ?
#
loop_
_entity_poly.entity_id
_entity_poly.type
_entity_poly.pdbx_seq_one_letter_code
_entity_poly.pdbx_strand_id
1 'polypeptide(L)'
;MALKLAIKPVLTFKTAKGSQYWVDERGRSQRYKSYHPEHGMNDQGLKNPYRHIIFVDNTNASHLVSAADSHNKYWMIIRKGKIGIVALSSEHQYHLVSGLFPYSDQPHIGFAPIEFNILKHSSKIQGYYLQKNFHIGNKIVEWKFVDEKGRLLNGMNSNNVQI
;
A
#
# COMPACT_ATOMS: atom_id res chain seq x y z
N MET A 1 23.16 15.24 -0.87
CA MET A 1 21.92 16.04 -0.72
C MET A 1 20.95 15.23 0.13
N ALA A 2 20.49 15.74 1.26
CA ALA A 2 19.54 15.00 2.09
C ALA A 2 18.18 14.90 1.38
N LEU A 3 17.59 13.70 1.35
CA LEU A 3 16.27 13.48 0.78
C LEU A 3 15.23 14.27 1.59
N LYS A 4 14.54 15.23 0.97
CA LYS A 4 13.50 16.03 1.65
C LYS A 4 12.14 15.33 1.53
N LEU A 5 11.70 14.67 2.59
CA LEU A 5 10.39 14.03 2.65
C LEU A 5 9.27 15.06 2.88
N ALA A 6 8.08 14.76 2.36
CA ALA A 6 6.86 15.55 2.57
C ALA A 6 6.05 15.09 3.80
N ILE A 7 6.50 14.02 4.46
CA ILE A 7 5.89 13.46 5.67
C ILE A 7 6.93 13.37 6.79
N LYS A 8 6.46 13.29 8.04
CA LYS A 8 7.29 13.05 9.23
C LYS A 8 7.24 11.56 9.54
N PRO A 9 8.24 10.76 9.13
CA PRO A 9 8.17 9.32 9.30
C PRO A 9 8.27 8.92 10.78
N VAL A 10 7.52 7.90 11.15
CA VAL A 10 7.72 7.13 12.40
C VAL A 10 8.13 5.69 12.10
N LEU A 11 7.95 5.25 10.86
CA LEU A 11 8.33 3.93 10.40
C LEU A 11 8.88 3.99 8.98
N THR A 12 9.81 3.10 8.68
CA THR A 12 10.38 2.92 7.35
C THR A 12 10.52 1.45 7.02
N PHE A 13 10.34 1.09 5.75
CA PHE A 13 10.48 -0.30 5.30
C PHE A 13 11.01 -0.41 3.88
N LYS A 14 11.62 -1.56 3.57
CA LYS A 14 12.08 -1.93 2.23
C LYS A 14 11.28 -3.08 1.67
N THR A 15 11.03 -3.03 0.37
CA THR A 15 10.41 -4.14 -0.36
C THR A 15 11.45 -5.01 -1.06
N ALA A 16 11.07 -6.23 -1.43
CA ALA A 16 11.94 -7.19 -2.12
C ALA A 16 12.48 -6.70 -3.48
N LYS A 17 11.84 -5.68 -4.07
CA LYS A 17 12.31 -5.04 -5.31
C LYS A 17 13.18 -3.81 -5.05
N GLY A 18 13.50 -3.50 -3.80
CA GLY A 18 14.45 -2.45 -3.41
C GLY A 18 13.82 -1.07 -3.20
N SER A 19 12.49 -0.93 -3.30
CA SER A 19 11.84 0.35 -3.01
C SER A 19 11.83 0.62 -1.49
N GLN A 20 12.15 1.85 -1.11
CA GLN A 20 12.12 2.33 0.28
C GLN A 20 10.83 3.09 0.54
N TYR A 21 10.21 2.87 1.69
CA TYR A 21 9.00 3.55 2.12
C TYR A 21 9.21 4.23 3.47
N TRP A 22 8.46 5.31 3.66
CA TRP A 22 8.33 6.06 4.90
C TRP A 22 6.85 6.16 5.21
N VAL A 23 6.47 5.93 6.47
CA VAL A 23 5.09 5.99 6.96
C VAL A 23 5.03 6.90 8.18
N ASP A 24 4.05 7.80 8.22
CA ASP A 24 3.79 8.66 9.38
C ASP A 24 2.68 8.10 10.29
N GLU A 25 2.50 8.71 11.46
CA GLU A 25 1.50 8.31 12.47
C GLU A 25 0.06 8.37 11.95
N ARG A 26 -0.19 9.08 10.85
CA ARG A 26 -1.51 9.23 10.24
C ARG A 26 -1.77 8.17 9.16
N GLY A 27 -0.84 7.24 8.95
CA GLY A 27 -0.93 6.24 7.89
C GLY A 27 -0.74 6.83 6.49
N ARG A 28 -0.07 7.99 6.36
CA ARG A 28 0.39 8.46 5.05
C ARG A 28 1.70 7.79 4.71
N SER A 29 1.91 7.47 3.45
CA SER A 29 3.16 6.89 2.96
C SER A 29 3.83 7.78 1.94
N GLN A 30 5.16 7.72 1.89
CA GLN A 30 5.94 8.24 0.77
C GLN A 30 6.97 7.18 0.40
N ARG A 31 7.25 7.01 -0.88
CA ARG A 31 8.21 6.00 -1.33
C ARG A 31 9.25 6.54 -2.27
N TYR A 32 10.43 5.93 -2.21
CA TYR A 32 11.45 6.02 -3.24
C TYR A 32 11.36 4.76 -4.10
N LYS A 33 10.94 4.92 -5.37
CA LYS A 33 10.86 3.81 -6.33
C LYS A 33 12.28 3.47 -6.78
N SER A 34 12.66 2.21 -6.57
CA SER A 34 13.90 1.63 -7.07
C SER A 34 13.94 1.63 -8.59
N TYR A 35 15.15 1.73 -9.16
CA TYR A 35 15.35 1.58 -10.59
C TYR A 35 15.04 0.16 -11.03
N HIS A 36 14.31 0.05 -12.13
CA HIS A 36 13.91 -1.18 -12.77
C HIS A 36 14.07 -0.99 -14.29
N PRO A 37 14.95 -1.75 -14.97
CA PRO A 37 15.21 -1.58 -16.41
C PRO A 37 13.93 -1.55 -17.26
N GLU A 38 12.91 -2.31 -16.87
CA GLU A 38 11.61 -2.43 -17.54
C GLU A 38 10.75 -1.15 -17.51
N HIS A 39 11.05 -0.18 -16.63
CA HIS A 39 10.24 1.04 -16.44
C HIS A 39 10.96 2.33 -16.84
N GLY A 40 12.20 2.23 -17.32
CA GLY A 40 13.02 3.38 -17.72
C GLY A 40 13.50 4.25 -16.56
N MET A 41 14.50 5.09 -16.81
CA MET A 41 15.11 5.96 -15.78
C MET A 41 14.15 7.02 -15.22
N ASN A 42 13.12 7.42 -15.96
CA ASN A 42 12.24 8.53 -15.56
C ASN A 42 11.22 8.13 -14.48
N ASP A 43 11.03 6.83 -14.24
CA ASP A 43 10.07 6.35 -13.24
C ASP A 43 10.72 6.00 -11.89
N GLN A 44 12.03 6.15 -11.76
CA GLN A 44 12.73 5.98 -10.48
C GLN A 44 12.60 7.22 -9.59
N GLY A 45 12.92 7.06 -8.30
CA GLY A 45 13.08 8.20 -7.38
C GLY A 45 11.92 8.44 -6.43
N LEU A 46 11.98 9.57 -5.73
CA LEU A 46 11.00 9.95 -4.71
C LEU A 46 9.64 10.24 -5.36
N LYS A 47 8.61 9.56 -4.89
CA LYS A 47 7.22 9.75 -5.33
C LYS A 47 6.47 10.72 -4.41
N ASN A 48 5.38 11.27 -4.92
CA ASN A 48 4.45 12.05 -4.11
C ASN A 48 3.88 11.19 -2.97
N PRO A 49 3.57 11.80 -1.81
CA PRO A 49 3.00 11.07 -0.69
C PRO A 49 1.57 10.60 -1.00
N TYR A 50 1.26 9.39 -0.60
CA TYR A 50 -0.09 8.83 -0.56
C TYR A 50 -0.75 9.13 0.79
N ARG A 51 -2.08 9.26 0.79
CA ARG A 51 -2.85 9.66 1.98
C ARG A 51 -3.13 8.51 2.93
N HIS A 52 -3.15 7.28 2.41
CA HIS A 52 -3.45 6.08 3.16
C HIS A 52 -2.57 4.94 2.67
N ILE A 53 -2.15 4.07 3.58
CA ILE A 53 -1.46 2.81 3.28
C ILE A 53 -2.08 1.70 4.14
N ILE A 54 -2.29 0.53 3.53
CA ILE A 54 -2.62 -0.72 4.24
C ILE A 54 -1.66 -1.82 3.78
N PHE A 55 -1.67 -2.94 4.48
CA PHE A 55 -0.78 -4.07 4.21
C PHE A 55 -1.59 -5.36 4.06
N VAL A 56 -1.29 -6.14 3.02
CA VAL A 56 -1.92 -7.45 2.78
C VAL A 56 -0.85 -8.51 2.65
N ASP A 57 -1.19 -9.78 2.86
CA ASP A 57 -0.31 -10.88 2.47
C ASP A 57 0.11 -10.74 1.00
N ASN A 58 1.37 -11.02 0.67
CA ASN A 58 1.88 -10.81 -0.68
C ASN A 58 1.16 -11.67 -1.73
N THR A 59 0.67 -12.86 -1.36
CA THR A 59 -0.14 -13.71 -2.24
C THR A 59 -1.47 -13.05 -2.56
N ASN A 60 -2.15 -12.50 -1.55
CA ASN A 60 -3.38 -11.73 -1.72
C ASN A 60 -3.14 -10.48 -2.59
N ALA A 61 -2.00 -9.81 -2.41
CA ALA A 61 -1.60 -8.68 -3.24
C ALA A 61 -1.48 -9.07 -4.73
N SER A 62 -0.84 -10.22 -5.03
CA SER A 62 -0.75 -10.74 -6.39
C SER A 62 -2.12 -11.03 -6.99
N HIS A 63 -3.06 -11.61 -6.23
CA HIS A 63 -4.43 -11.81 -6.68
C HIS A 63 -5.18 -10.50 -6.97
N LEU A 64 -4.92 -9.43 -6.20
CA LEU A 64 -5.51 -8.11 -6.46
C LEU A 64 -4.93 -7.49 -7.73
N VAL A 65 -3.62 -7.59 -7.96
CA VAL A 65 -2.94 -7.10 -9.17
C VAL A 65 -3.47 -7.82 -10.40
N SER A 66 -3.48 -9.17 -10.40
CA SER A 66 -3.98 -9.94 -11.55
C SER A 66 -5.43 -9.60 -11.90
N ALA A 67 -6.28 -9.38 -10.89
CA ALA A 67 -7.67 -9.00 -11.12
C ALA A 67 -7.81 -7.57 -11.67
N ALA A 68 -6.99 -6.63 -11.20
CA ALA A 68 -6.95 -5.27 -11.71
C ALA A 68 -6.46 -5.21 -13.17
N ASP A 69 -5.46 -6.03 -13.54
CA ASP A 69 -4.90 -6.08 -14.89
C ASP A 69 -5.83 -6.80 -15.88
N SER A 70 -6.62 -7.77 -15.40
CA SER A 70 -7.52 -8.57 -16.24
C SER A 70 -8.85 -7.87 -16.57
N HIS A 71 -9.16 -6.73 -15.95
CA HIS A 71 -10.44 -6.04 -16.11
C HIS A 71 -10.25 -4.58 -16.53
N ASN A 72 -10.87 -4.18 -17.64
CA ASN A 72 -10.84 -2.78 -18.09
C ASN A 72 -11.55 -1.80 -17.13
N LYS A 73 -12.54 -2.29 -16.38
CA LYS A 73 -13.34 -1.48 -15.46
C LYS A 73 -13.59 -2.23 -14.15
N TYR A 74 -12.84 -1.86 -13.13
CA TYR A 74 -12.92 -2.44 -11.80
C TYR A 74 -12.89 -1.36 -10.72
N TRP A 75 -13.32 -1.73 -9.52
CA TRP A 75 -13.20 -0.91 -8.31
C TRP A 75 -12.57 -1.75 -7.22
N MET A 76 -11.62 -1.16 -6.52
CA MET A 76 -11.18 -1.70 -5.24
C MET A 76 -12.17 -1.28 -4.18
N ILE A 77 -12.56 -2.23 -3.32
CA ILE A 77 -13.43 -2.02 -2.17
C ILE A 77 -12.69 -2.34 -0.88
N ILE A 78 -12.91 -1.53 0.15
CA ILE A 78 -12.34 -1.72 1.49
C ILE A 78 -13.49 -1.64 2.49
N ARG A 79 -13.76 -2.72 3.21
CA ARG A 79 -14.84 -2.78 4.21
C ARG A 79 -14.54 -3.81 5.28
N LYS A 80 -14.88 -3.50 6.54
CA LYS A 80 -14.82 -4.44 7.67
C LYS A 80 -13.47 -5.18 7.79
N GLY A 81 -12.36 -4.45 7.71
CA GLY A 81 -11.00 -5.02 7.78
C GLY A 81 -10.60 -5.88 6.58
N LYS A 82 -11.34 -5.79 5.47
CA LYS A 82 -11.08 -6.56 4.25
C LYS A 82 -11.01 -5.69 3.01
N ILE A 83 -10.28 -6.16 2.01
CA ILE A 83 -10.08 -5.55 0.70
C ILE A 83 -10.42 -6.53 -0.42
N GLY A 84 -10.95 -6.03 -1.53
CA GLY A 84 -11.21 -6.82 -2.73
C GLY A 84 -11.34 -5.96 -3.98
N ILE A 85 -11.43 -6.62 -5.13
CA ILE A 85 -11.73 -5.98 -6.43
C ILE A 85 -13.11 -6.46 -6.89
N VAL A 86 -13.96 -5.51 -7.28
CA VAL A 86 -15.21 -5.78 -7.99
C VAL A 86 -15.13 -5.27 -9.42
N ALA A 87 -15.75 -5.97 -10.36
CA ALA A 87 -15.85 -5.55 -11.75
C ALA A 87 -17.32 -5.48 -12.18
N LEU A 88 -17.58 -4.70 -13.24
CA LEU A 88 -18.91 -4.60 -13.84
C LEU A 88 -19.07 -5.70 -14.90
N SER A 89 -20.10 -6.53 -14.79
CA SER A 89 -20.44 -7.52 -15.81
C SER A 89 -21.11 -6.89 -17.02
N SER A 90 -21.28 -7.65 -18.10
CA SER A 90 -22.08 -7.29 -19.27
C SER A 90 -23.55 -6.96 -18.91
N GLU A 91 -24.06 -7.58 -17.85
CA GLU A 91 -25.41 -7.36 -17.31
C GLU A 91 -25.52 -6.14 -16.40
N HIS A 92 -24.48 -5.29 -16.35
CA HIS A 92 -24.41 -4.11 -15.48
C HIS A 92 -24.48 -4.42 -13.98
N GLN A 93 -24.06 -5.62 -13.58
CA GLN A 93 -23.98 -6.03 -12.18
C GLN A 93 -22.53 -6.05 -11.68
N TYR A 94 -22.32 -5.58 -10.46
CA TYR A 94 -21.01 -5.65 -9.81
C TYR A 94 -20.80 -7.03 -9.22
N HIS A 95 -19.71 -7.70 -9.59
CA HIS A 95 -19.31 -8.99 -9.03
C HIS A 95 -17.91 -8.92 -8.46
N LEU A 96 -17.67 -9.68 -7.39
CA LEU A 96 -16.35 -9.80 -6.77
C LEU A 96 -15.45 -10.65 -7.67
N VAL A 97 -14.34 -10.07 -8.13
CA VAL A 97 -13.36 -10.74 -9.00
C VAL A 97 -12.07 -11.10 -8.26
N SER A 98 -11.85 -10.54 -7.06
CA SER A 98 -10.74 -10.89 -6.17
C SER A 98 -11.02 -10.42 -4.74
N GLY A 99 -10.53 -11.15 -3.73
CA GLY A 99 -10.84 -10.92 -2.32
C GLY A 99 -12.14 -11.61 -1.84
N LEU A 100 -12.68 -11.31 -0.67
CA LEU A 100 -12.31 -10.29 0.33
C LEU A 100 -11.15 -10.77 1.24
N PHE A 101 -9.97 -10.21 1.04
CA PHE A 101 -8.78 -10.54 1.83
C PHE A 101 -8.67 -9.67 3.08
N PRO A 102 -8.20 -10.21 4.21
CA PRO A 102 -7.87 -9.38 5.37
C PRO A 102 -6.70 -8.44 5.03
N TYR A 103 -6.73 -7.24 5.60
CA TYR A 103 -5.59 -6.33 5.60
C TYR A 103 -5.20 -5.95 7.03
N SER A 104 -4.00 -5.41 7.17
CA SER A 104 -3.43 -4.85 8.40
C SER A 104 -3.12 -3.37 8.18
N ASP A 105 -3.31 -2.54 9.20
CA ASP A 105 -2.82 -1.15 9.21
C ASP A 105 -1.34 -1.07 9.62
N GLN A 106 -0.77 -2.19 10.09
CA GLN A 106 0.64 -2.32 10.47
C GLN A 106 1.43 -3.14 9.45
N PRO A 107 2.68 -2.73 9.14
CA PRO A 107 3.56 -3.46 8.24
C PRO A 107 4.05 -4.77 8.88
N HIS A 108 4.15 -5.81 8.07
CA HIS A 108 4.72 -7.10 8.48
C HIS A 108 5.69 -7.59 7.42
N ILE A 109 6.73 -8.32 7.83
CA ILE A 109 7.60 -9.03 6.89
C ILE A 109 6.74 -10.01 6.08
N GLY A 110 6.93 -10.03 4.77
CA GLY A 110 6.14 -10.84 3.84
C GLY A 110 4.85 -10.18 3.35
N PHE A 111 4.39 -9.07 3.95
CA PHE A 111 3.20 -8.35 3.47
C PHE A 111 3.58 -7.38 2.35
N ALA A 112 2.65 -7.09 1.44
CA ALA A 112 2.78 -6.05 0.43
C ALA A 112 2.01 -4.79 0.84
N PRO A 113 2.57 -3.59 0.66
CA PRO A 113 1.87 -2.34 0.90
C PRO A 113 0.89 -2.04 -0.23
N ILE A 114 -0.26 -1.45 0.10
CA ILE A 114 -1.20 -0.87 -0.85
C ILE A 114 -1.44 0.58 -0.46
N GLU A 115 -1.04 1.50 -1.34
CA GLU A 115 -1.11 2.95 -1.12
C GLU A 115 -2.31 3.56 -1.85
N PHE A 116 -3.04 4.49 -1.21
CA PHE A 116 -4.21 5.18 -1.77
C PHE A 116 -4.10 6.70 -1.68
N ASN A 117 -4.41 7.38 -2.79
CA ASN A 117 -4.48 8.85 -2.79
C ASN A 117 -5.84 9.35 -2.34
N ILE A 118 -6.92 8.73 -2.82
CA ILE A 118 -8.30 9.16 -2.57
C ILE A 118 -9.14 7.92 -2.30
N LEU A 119 -9.73 7.87 -1.11
CA LEU A 119 -10.75 6.89 -0.73
C LEU A 119 -12.11 7.57 -0.76
N LYS A 120 -13.09 7.00 -1.47
CA LYS A 120 -14.48 7.49 -1.46
C LYS A 120 -15.29 6.61 -0.53
N HIS A 121 -15.86 7.21 0.52
CA HIS A 121 -16.78 6.51 1.41
C HIS A 121 -18.14 6.29 0.73
N SER A 122 -18.77 5.14 0.96
CA SER A 122 -20.12 4.84 0.53
C SER A 122 -20.87 4.03 1.59
N SER A 123 -22.00 4.57 2.03
CA SER A 123 -22.90 3.89 2.97
C SER A 123 -23.48 2.59 2.40
N LYS A 124 -23.68 2.51 1.08
CA LYS A 124 -24.23 1.32 0.41
C LYS A 124 -23.35 0.08 0.58
N ILE A 125 -22.03 0.26 0.57
CA ILE A 125 -21.07 -0.85 0.76
C ILE A 125 -20.53 -0.91 2.19
N GLN A 126 -20.93 0.03 3.06
CA GLN A 126 -20.42 0.20 4.43
C GLN A 126 -18.89 0.25 4.46
N GLY A 127 -18.30 1.11 3.62
CA GLY A 127 -16.84 1.17 3.46
C GLY A 127 -16.39 2.15 2.39
N TYR A 128 -15.19 1.93 1.87
CA TYR A 128 -14.55 2.76 0.87
C TYR A 128 -14.44 2.06 -0.48
N TYR A 129 -14.38 2.84 -1.54
CA TYR A 129 -14.10 2.35 -2.89
C TYR A 129 -13.28 3.35 -3.71
N LEU A 130 -12.60 2.84 -4.73
CA LEU A 130 -11.84 3.62 -5.72
C LEU A 130 -11.73 2.86 -7.05
N GLN A 131 -11.63 3.59 -8.16
CA GLN A 131 -11.55 3.00 -9.52
C GLN A 131 -10.14 3.05 -10.13
N LYS A 132 -9.28 3.93 -9.61
CA LYS A 132 -7.89 4.22 -10.00
C LYS A 132 -7.21 4.93 -8.81
N ASN A 133 -5.91 5.22 -8.88
CA ASN A 133 -5.14 5.97 -7.86
C ASN A 133 -4.71 5.16 -6.62
N PHE A 134 -4.32 3.91 -6.84
CA PHE A 134 -3.61 3.11 -5.86
C PHE A 134 -2.31 2.56 -6.43
N HIS A 135 -1.41 2.15 -5.55
CA HIS A 135 -0.21 1.40 -5.89
C HIS A 135 -0.16 0.16 -5.01
N ILE A 136 -0.02 -1.02 -5.62
CA ILE A 136 0.31 -2.26 -4.90
C ILE A 136 1.83 -2.47 -5.03
N GLY A 137 2.52 -2.47 -3.90
CA GLY A 137 3.96 -2.71 -3.82
C GLY A 137 4.32 -4.19 -3.80
N ASN A 138 5.61 -4.46 -3.55
CA ASN A 138 6.14 -5.82 -3.37
C ASN A 138 6.25 -6.16 -1.88
N LYS A 139 6.41 -7.46 -1.57
CA LYS A 139 6.62 -7.93 -0.18
C LYS A 139 7.68 -7.12 0.57
N ILE A 140 7.39 -6.80 1.82
CA ILE A 140 8.29 -6.17 2.77
C ILE A 140 9.32 -7.21 3.23
N VAL A 141 10.60 -6.82 3.24
CA VAL A 141 11.72 -7.68 3.66
C VAL A 141 12.48 -7.12 4.86
N GLU A 142 12.26 -5.85 5.20
CA GLU A 142 12.87 -5.16 6.33
C GLU A 142 11.93 -4.01 6.73
N TRP A 143 11.72 -3.77 8.02
CA TRP A 143 11.06 -2.58 8.53
C TRP A 143 11.62 -2.15 9.89
N LYS A 144 11.56 -0.86 10.20
CA LYS A 144 12.13 -0.25 11.41
C LYS A 144 11.32 0.98 11.84
N PHE A 145 11.25 1.23 13.16
CA PHE A 145 10.79 2.50 13.68
C PHE A 145 11.90 3.56 13.65
N VAL A 146 11.50 4.82 13.44
CA VAL A 146 12.41 5.97 13.40
C VAL A 146 11.88 7.10 14.27
N ASP A 147 12.80 7.90 14.81
CA ASP A 147 12.47 9.12 15.53
C ASP A 147 12.07 10.26 14.59
N GLU A 148 11.70 11.39 15.16
CA GLU A 148 11.33 12.59 14.40
C GLU A 148 12.42 13.18 13.50
N LYS A 149 13.68 12.80 13.71
CA LYS A 149 14.84 13.18 12.89
C LYS A 149 15.16 12.09 11.87
N GLY A 150 14.35 11.04 11.77
CA GLY A 150 14.56 9.90 10.89
C GLY A 150 15.67 8.95 11.36
N ARG A 151 16.12 9.08 12.61
CA ARG A 151 17.15 8.20 13.20
C ARG A 151 16.49 6.92 13.69
N LEU A 152 17.20 5.81 13.56
CA LEU A 152 16.71 4.53 14.05
C LEU A 152 16.48 4.58 15.56
N LEU A 153 15.31 4.11 15.99
CA LEU A 153 15.06 3.84 17.40
C LEU A 153 15.74 2.52 17.77
N ASN A 154 16.99 2.60 18.24
CA ASN A 154 17.74 1.42 18.70
C ASN A 154 16.99 0.75 19.87
N GLY A 155 16.71 -0.55 19.75
CA GLY A 155 16.12 -1.36 20.83
C GLY A 155 14.64 -1.72 20.68
N MET A 156 13.93 -1.19 19.69
CA MET A 156 12.57 -1.64 19.36
C MET A 156 12.63 -2.73 18.28
N ASN A 157 12.80 -3.99 18.70
CA ASN A 157 12.56 -5.12 17.81
C ASN A 157 11.08 -5.16 17.41
N SER A 158 10.81 -5.57 16.17
CA SER A 158 9.50 -5.69 15.52
C SER A 158 8.42 -6.48 16.29
N ASN A 159 8.79 -7.12 17.40
CA ASN A 159 7.94 -8.05 18.14
C ASN A 159 7.28 -7.43 19.39
N ASN A 160 7.62 -6.19 19.78
CA ASN A 160 7.23 -5.61 21.08
C ASN A 160 6.39 -4.31 21.01
N VAL A 161 5.85 -3.92 19.87
CA VAL A 161 5.07 -2.68 19.75
C VAL A 161 3.68 -2.99 19.22
N GLN A 162 2.69 -3.01 20.12
CA GLN A 162 1.29 -2.77 19.76
C GLN A 162 1.10 -1.26 19.70
N ILE A 163 0.61 -0.76 18.57
CA ILE A 163 0.09 0.60 18.42
C ILE A 163 -1.37 0.61 18.86
#